data_AF-A0A0S3R4J3-F1
#
_entry.id   AF-A0A0S3R4J3-F1
#
_cell.length_a   1.000
_cell.length_b   1.000
_cell.length_c   1.000
_cell.angle_alpha   90.00
_cell.angle_beta   90.00
_cell.angle_gamma   90.00
#
_symmetry.space_group_name_H-M   'P 1'
#
loop_
_entity.id
_entity.type
_entity.pdbx_description
1 polymer ?
#
loop_
_entity_poly.entity_id
_entity_poly.type
_entity_poly.pdbx_seq_one_letter_code
_entity_poly.pdbx_strand_id
1 'polypeptide(L)'
;MIRIDIKRKFHDFSDIRREIQAETDREAGGNKGVSDKQIRLKIFSPNVLDITLVDLPGITKVPVGDQPSDIEARIRKMIMSYIKTPTCLILAVTPANSDLANSDALQMAGIADPDAEFFLP
;
A
#
# COMPACT_ATOMS: atom_id res chain seq x y z
N MET A 1 -15.51 5.68 14.83
CA MET A 1 -14.32 6.21 15.55
C MET A 1 -13.09 5.68 14.84
N ILE A 2 -12.11 6.51 14.51
CA ILE A 2 -10.92 6.04 13.78
C ILE A 2 -9.66 6.38 14.59
N ARG A 3 -8.79 5.39 14.85
CA ARG A 3 -7.55 5.57 15.62
C ARG A 3 -6.35 5.52 14.69
N ILE A 4 -5.60 6.61 14.63
CA ILE A 4 -4.24 6.66 14.07
C ILE A 4 -3.31 6.58 15.27
N ASP A 5 -2.54 5.50 15.36
CA ASP A 5 -1.51 5.25 16.37
C ASP A 5 -1.83 5.71 17.81
N ILE A 6 -2.63 4.90 18.54
CA ILE A 6 -2.91 4.86 20.00
C ILE A 6 -3.33 6.17 20.74
N LYS A 7 -3.00 7.37 20.27
CA LYS A 7 -3.13 8.63 21.04
C LYS A 7 -4.20 9.59 20.52
N ARG A 8 -4.63 9.52 19.25
CA ARG A 8 -5.63 10.45 18.69
C ARG A 8 -6.81 9.71 18.05
N LYS A 9 -8.02 10.21 18.33
CA LYS A 9 -9.29 9.69 17.79
C LYS A 9 -9.85 10.72 16.83
N PHE A 10 -10.23 10.25 15.65
CA PHE A 10 -10.85 11.08 14.63
C PHE A 10 -12.30 10.66 14.40
N HIS A 11 -13.11 11.65 14.05
CA HIS A 11 -14.53 11.51 13.74
C HIS A 11 -14.87 11.97 12.30
N ASP A 12 -13.98 12.72 11.65
CA ASP A 12 -14.09 13.17 10.26
C ASP A 12 -13.02 12.49 9.38
N PHE A 13 -13.41 11.99 8.20
CA PHE A 13 -12.51 11.37 7.22
C PHE A 13 -11.51 12.36 6.61
N SER A 14 -11.89 13.61 6.48
CA SER A 14 -11.03 14.69 6.00
C SER A 14 -9.85 14.91 6.95
N ASP A 15 -10.10 14.84 8.26
CA ASP A 15 -9.06 15.01 9.27
C ASP A 15 -8.07 13.84 9.26
N ILE A 16 -8.59 12.63 9.05
CA ILE A 16 -7.80 11.40 8.93
C ILE A 16 -6.87 11.49 7.74
N ARG A 17 -7.39 11.91 6.58
CA ARG A 17 -6.57 12.08 5.37
C ARG A 17 -5.45 13.09 5.60
N ARG A 18 -5.74 14.21 6.27
CA ARG A 18 -4.72 15.22 6.59
C ARG A 18 -3.67 14.68 7.56
N GLU A 19 -4.07 13.93 8.58
CA GLU A 19 -3.11 13.33 9.53
C GLU A 19 -2.24 12.26 8.86
N ILE A 20 -2.81 11.40 8.01
CA ILE A 20 -2.04 10.41 7.23
C ILE A 20 -0.98 11.14 6.39
N GLN A 21 -1.36 12.18 5.66
CA GLN A 21 -0.40 12.96 4.86
C GLN A 21 0.70 13.58 5.74
N ALA A 22 0.33 14.17 6.87
CA ALA A 22 1.30 14.78 7.79
C ALA A 22 2.27 13.75 8.38
N GLU A 23 1.81 12.54 8.72
CA GLU A 23 2.67 11.44 9.18
C GLU A 23 3.56 10.93 8.06
N THR A 24 3.04 10.76 6.84
CA THR A 24 3.85 10.41 5.68
C THR A 24 4.95 11.43 5.43
N ASP A 25 4.65 12.73 5.48
CA ASP A 25 5.64 13.80 5.25
C ASP A 25 6.70 13.86 6.38
N ARG A 26 6.31 13.58 7.63
CA ARG A 26 7.23 13.51 8.78
C ARG A 26 8.24 12.38 8.65
N GLU A 27 7.80 11.22 8.17
CA GLU A 27 8.61 9.99 8.13
C GLU A 27 9.38 9.81 6.82
N ALA A 28 8.75 10.11 5.68
CA ALA A 28 9.35 9.96 4.36
C ALA A 28 10.14 11.20 3.90
N GLY A 29 9.93 12.35 4.55
CA GLY A 29 10.48 13.64 4.16
C GLY A 29 9.82 14.21 2.90
N GLY A 30 9.93 15.52 2.70
CA GLY A 30 9.26 16.23 1.59
C GLY A 30 9.71 15.86 0.16
N ASN A 31 10.71 14.99 0.00
CA ASN A 31 11.35 14.67 -1.28
C ASN A 31 11.13 13.22 -1.76
N LYS A 32 9.88 12.74 -1.73
CA LYS A 32 9.47 11.47 -2.37
C LYS A 32 10.20 10.22 -1.86
N GLY A 33 10.72 10.25 -0.63
CA GLY A 33 11.28 9.07 0.03
C GLY A 33 10.23 7.99 0.27
N VAL A 34 10.67 6.75 0.46
CA VAL A 34 9.80 5.66 0.93
C VAL A 34 10.31 5.21 2.29
N SER A 35 9.44 5.28 3.29
CA SER A 35 9.68 4.77 4.64
C SER A 35 9.12 3.35 4.76
N ASP A 36 9.81 2.50 5.52
CA ASP A 36 9.34 1.16 5.90
C ASP A 36 8.44 1.17 7.14
N LYS A 37 8.28 2.35 7.77
CA LYS A 37 7.41 2.53 8.93
C LYS A 37 5.93 2.52 8.51
N GLN A 38 5.19 1.60 9.12
CA GLN A 38 3.76 1.41 8.85
C GLN A 38 2.91 2.44 9.60
N ILE A 39 1.98 3.09 8.91
CA ILE A 39 0.90 3.87 9.52
C ILE A 39 -0.27 2.93 9.81
N ARG A 40 -0.61 2.71 11.09
CA ARG A 40 -1.73 1.85 11.48
C ARG A 40 -3.00 2.65 11.76
N LEU A 41 -4.02 2.38 10.95
CA LEU A 41 -5.36 2.93 11.08
C LEU A 41 -6.33 1.86 11.61
N LYS A 42 -7.07 2.15 12.67
CA LYS A 42 -8.19 1.31 13.13
C LYS A 42 -9.51 2.05 12.98
N ILE A 43 -10.35 1.62 12.06
CA ILE A 43 -11.67 2.20 11.81
C ILE A 43 -12.73 1.38 12.56
N PHE A 44 -13.54 2.05 13.37
CA PHE A 44 -14.68 1.47 14.07
C PHE A 44 -15.98 2.04 13.49
N SER A 45 -16.81 1.18 12.93
CA SER A 45 -18.15 1.50 12.43
C SER A 45 -19.07 0.29 12.65
N PRO A 46 -20.34 0.48 13.06
CA PRO A 46 -21.30 -0.63 13.19
C PRO A 46 -21.74 -1.20 11.83
N ASN A 47 -21.43 -0.53 10.72
CA ASN A 47 -21.92 -0.85 9.38
C ASN A 47 -20.85 -1.47 8.46
N VAL A 48 -19.70 -1.88 9.01
CA VAL A 48 -18.60 -2.43 8.21
C VAL A 48 -18.18 -3.78 8.76
N LEU A 49 -17.62 -4.63 7.88
CA LEU A 49 -17.04 -5.91 8.26
C LEU A 49 -15.67 -5.71 8.90
N ASP A 50 -15.26 -6.67 9.73
CA ASP A 50 -13.91 -6.75 10.24
C ASP A 50 -12.96 -7.20 9.14
N ILE A 51 -12.35 -6.23 8.46
CA ILE A 51 -11.38 -6.45 7.38
C ILE A 51 -10.08 -5.70 7.65
N THR A 52 -8.96 -6.28 7.21
CA THR A 52 -7.66 -5.60 7.19
C THR A 52 -7.33 -5.22 5.76
N LEU A 53 -7.20 -3.92 5.52
CA LEU A 53 -6.76 -3.36 4.24
C LEU A 53 -5.33 -2.88 4.39
N VAL A 54 -4.46 -3.26 3.46
CA VAL A 54 -3.08 -2.80 3.39
C VAL A 54 -2.93 -2.00 2.11
N ASP A 55 -2.61 -0.72 2.24
CA ASP A 55 -2.23 0.13 1.12
C ASP A 55 -0.71 0.09 0.96
N LEU A 56 -0.24 -0.19 -0.26
CA LEU A 56 1.16 -0.43 -0.57
C LEU A 56 1.64 0.60 -1.60
N PRO A 57 2.91 1.04 -1.53
CA PRO A 57 3.44 2.00 -2.50
C PRO A 57 3.40 1.44 -3.92
N GLY A 58 3.05 2.29 -4.89
CA GLY A 58 3.08 1.93 -6.30
C GLY A 58 4.50 1.62 -6.78
N ILE A 59 4.64 0.67 -7.71
CA ILE A 59 5.93 0.36 -8.31
C ILE A 59 6.37 1.52 -9.19
N THR A 60 7.61 1.98 -8.99
CA THR A 60 8.27 2.95 -9.86
C THR A 60 9.53 2.30 -10.44
N LYS A 61 9.65 2.32 -11.77
CA LYS A 61 10.84 1.81 -12.50
C LYS A 61 11.97 2.83 -12.61
N VAL A 62 11.64 4.10 -12.42
CA VAL A 62 12.60 5.20 -12.53
C VAL A 62 12.60 5.95 -11.20
N PRO A 63 13.75 6.02 -10.50
CA PRO A 63 13.85 6.80 -9.28
C PRO A 63 13.57 8.28 -9.60
N VAL A 64 12.75 8.92 -8.78
CA VAL A 64 12.40 10.34 -8.93
C VAL A 64 12.91 11.14 -7.74
N GLY A 65 13.58 12.27 -8.01
CA GLY A 65 14.14 13.12 -6.95
C GLY A 65 15.32 12.44 -6.25
N ASP A 66 15.27 12.41 -4.92
CA ASP A 66 16.36 11.88 -4.07
C ASP A 66 16.22 10.38 -3.76
N GLN A 67 15.42 9.66 -4.55
CA GLN A 67 15.23 8.22 -4.35
C GLN A 67 16.53 7.45 -4.67
N PRO A 68 16.91 6.47 -3.83
CA PRO A 68 18.10 5.67 -4.08
C PRO A 68 17.88 4.76 -5.30
N SER A 69 18.97 4.36 -5.95
CA SER A 69 18.91 3.51 -7.16
C SER A 69 18.31 2.12 -6.92
N ASP A 70 18.19 1.69 -5.66
CA ASP A 70 17.61 0.41 -5.24
C ASP A 70 16.13 0.51 -4.84
N ILE A 71 15.48 1.66 -5.05
CA ILE A 71 14.11 1.92 -4.58
C ILE A 71 13.09 0.90 -5.10
N GLU A 72 13.20 0.49 -6.38
CA GLU A 72 12.32 -0.51 -6.98
C GLU A 72 12.41 -1.84 -6.23
N ALA A 73 13.63 -2.31 -5.93
CA ALA A 73 13.85 -3.55 -5.21
C ALA A 73 13.31 -3.47 -3.78
N ARG A 74 13.45 -2.32 -3.11
CA ARG A 74 12.90 -2.08 -1.76
C ARG A 74 11.37 -2.13 -1.76
N ILE A 75 10.72 -1.44 -2.70
CA ILE A 75 9.25 -1.44 -2.86
C ILE A 75 8.75 -2.86 -3.15
N ARG A 76 9.38 -3.57 -4.09
CA ARG A 76 9.00 -4.96 -4.41
C ARG A 76 9.14 -5.87 -3.20
N LYS A 77 10.25 -5.79 -2.46
CA LYS A 77 10.44 -6.58 -1.23
C LYS A 77 9.36 -6.29 -0.19
N MET A 78 8.98 -5.03 -0.03
CA MET A 78 7.90 -4.62 0.85
C MET A 78 6.57 -5.24 0.41
N ILE A 79 6.18 -5.08 -0.85
CA ILE A 79 4.93 -5.63 -1.39
C ILE A 79 4.87 -7.16 -1.19
N MET A 80 5.93 -7.86 -1.60
CA MET A 80 6.02 -9.32 -1.48
C MET A 80 5.89 -9.80 -0.03
N SER A 81 6.33 -9.02 0.96
CA SER A 81 6.19 -9.38 2.37
C SER A 81 4.74 -9.40 2.85
N TYR A 82 3.83 -8.66 2.19
CA TYR A 82 2.41 -8.65 2.50
C TYR A 82 1.64 -9.68 1.66
N ILE A 83 1.85 -9.68 0.34
CA ILE A 83 1.02 -10.47 -0.58
C ILE A 83 1.30 -11.97 -0.56
N LYS A 84 2.43 -12.41 0.01
CA LYS A 84 2.71 -13.85 0.25
C LYS A 84 1.96 -14.45 1.45
N THR A 85 1.13 -13.66 2.13
CA THR A 85 0.32 -14.17 3.23
C THR A 85 -0.81 -15.06 2.67
N PRO A 86 -0.98 -16.32 3.11
CA PRO A 86 -1.91 -17.27 2.48
C PRO A 86 -3.37 -16.83 2.39
N THR A 87 -3.82 -15.93 3.25
CA THR A 87 -5.20 -15.42 3.29
C THR A 87 -5.33 -14.01 2.69
N CYS A 88 -4.30 -13.52 2.01
CA CYS A 88 -4.29 -12.19 1.41
C CYS A 88 -4.96 -12.23 0.04
N LEU A 89 -6.03 -11.46 -0.13
CA LEU A 89 -6.62 -11.21 -1.44
C LEU A 89 -5.82 -10.13 -2.17
N ILE A 90 -5.26 -10.47 -3.34
CA ILE A 90 -4.46 -9.55 -4.14
C ILE A 90 -5.36 -8.85 -5.17
N LEU A 91 -5.48 -7.52 -5.05
CA LEU A 91 -6.18 -6.67 -6.01
C LEU A 91 -5.16 -6.02 -6.97
N ALA A 92 -4.98 -6.57 -8.17
CA ALA A 92 -3.95 -6.11 -9.10
C ALA A 92 -4.47 -5.03 -10.07
N VAL A 93 -4.56 -3.80 -9.56
CA VAL A 93 -5.09 -2.67 -10.33
C VAL A 93 -4.15 -2.27 -11.49
N THR A 94 -4.63 -2.39 -12.72
CA THR A 94 -3.91 -1.96 -13.94
C THR A 94 -4.71 -0.89 -14.70
N PRO A 95 -4.08 0.21 -15.16
CA PRO A 95 -4.77 1.20 -15.99
C PRO A 95 -5.28 0.59 -17.29
N ALA A 96 -6.51 0.94 -17.69
CA ALA A 96 -7.14 0.40 -18.90
C ALA A 96 -6.46 0.82 -20.22
N ASN A 97 -5.64 1.88 -20.18
CA ASN A 97 -4.88 2.39 -21.33
C ASN A 97 -3.47 1.77 -21.45
N SER A 98 -3.10 0.85 -20.55
CA SER A 98 -1.82 0.16 -20.54
C SER A 98 -1.99 -1.31 -20.89
N ASP A 99 -0.99 -1.90 -21.57
CA ASP A 99 -1.00 -3.33 -21.86
C ASP A 99 -0.93 -4.16 -20.58
N LEU A 100 -1.86 -5.10 -20.45
CA LEU A 100 -1.96 -6.01 -19.31
C LEU A 100 -0.67 -6.85 -19.12
N ALA A 101 -0.05 -7.25 -20.24
CA ALA A 101 1.21 -7.99 -20.24
C ALA A 101 2.38 -7.23 -19.59
N ASN A 102 2.32 -5.89 -19.58
CA ASN A 102 3.34 -5.02 -18.99
C ASN A 102 3.00 -4.59 -17.56
N SER A 103 1.92 -5.11 -16.95
CA SER A 103 1.52 -4.76 -15.60
C SER A 103 2.44 -5.39 -14.55
N ASP A 104 3.15 -4.55 -13.81
CA ASP A 104 3.99 -5.01 -12.70
C ASP A 104 3.15 -5.59 -11.54
N ALA A 105 1.91 -5.09 -11.37
CA ALA A 105 0.98 -5.60 -10.35
C ALA A 105 0.62 -7.05 -10.63
N LEU A 106 0.30 -7.38 -11.89
CA LEU A 106 -0.01 -8.74 -12.31
C LEU A 106 1.18 -9.69 -12.22
N GLN A 107 2.36 -9.22 -12.64
CA GLN A 107 3.58 -10.03 -12.55
C GLN A 107 3.89 -10.40 -11.09
N MET A 108 3.77 -9.44 -10.16
CA MET A 108 3.95 -9.76 -8.74
C MET A 108 2.87 -10.66 -8.18
N ALA A 109 1.60 -10.43 -8.57
CA ALA A 109 0.49 -11.27 -8.13
C ALA A 109 0.71 -12.74 -8.54
N GLY A 110 1.10 -12.99 -9.79
CA GLY A 110 1.39 -14.36 -10.26
C GLY A 110 2.62 -15.01 -9.62
N ILE A 111 3.57 -14.22 -9.08
CA ILE A 111 4.68 -14.76 -8.28
C ILE A 111 4.22 -15.10 -6.85
N ALA A 112 3.29 -14.34 -6.29
CA ALA A 112 2.79 -14.52 -4.93
C ALA A 112 1.71 -15.61 -4.83
N ASP A 113 0.87 -15.71 -5.86
CA ASP A 113 -0.25 -16.64 -5.99
C ASP A 113 -0.23 -17.29 -7.40
N PRO A 114 0.64 -18.29 -7.63
CA PRO A 114 0.79 -18.93 -8.95
C PRO A 114 -0.44 -19.72 -9.39
N ASP A 115 -1.23 -20.21 -8.43
CA ASP A 115 -2.43 -21.01 -8.67
C ASP A 115 -3.68 -20.13 -8.90
N ALA A 116 -3.54 -18.81 -8.71
CA ALA A 116 -4.59 -17.79 -8.86
C ALA A 116 -5.84 -18.05 -7.99
N GLU A 117 -5.65 -18.58 -6.78
CA GLU A 117 -6.74 -18.88 -5.85
C GLU A 117 -7.25 -17.62 -5.11
N PHE A 118 -6.39 -16.62 -4.91
CA PHE A 118 -6.63 -15.41 -4.13
C PHE A 118 -6.23 -14.14 -4.89
N PHE A 119 -6.51 -14.14 -6.19
CA PHE A 119 -6.10 -13.10 -7.12
C PHE A 119 -7.29 -12.54 -7.93
N LEU A 120 -7.40 -11.21 -8.02
CA LEU A 120 -8.37 -10.50 -8.85
C LEU A 120 -7.66 -9.50 -9.78
N PRO A 121 -7.77 -9.64 -11.12
CA PRO A 121 -7.22 -8.71 -12.11
C PRO A 121 -8.04 -7.41 -12.27
#